data_AF-A0A5N8W8X4-F1
#
_entry.id   AF-A0A5N8W8X4-F1
#
_cell.length_a   1.000
_cell.length_b   1.000
_cell.length_c   1.000
_cell.angle_alpha   90.00
_cell.angle_beta   90.00
_cell.angle_gamma   90.00
#
_symmetry.space_group_name_H-M   'P 1'
#
loop_
_entity.id
_entity.type
_entity.pdbx_description
1 polymer ?
#
loop_
_entity_poly.entity_id
_entity_poly.type
_entity_poly.pdbx_seq_one_letter_code
_entity_poly.pdbx_strand_id
1 'polypeptide(L)'
;MTDIAAEIPSFPLARDPRCPFQPPPAYTRLRAEQPVSRATLWNGQTVWLITRHADQRKILIDPRFSADTTRPGYPWVSPAQAATLGKTRSFVFMDDPEHNRYRSKLTREFTVRRIDALRP
;
A
#
# COMPACT_ATOMS: atom_id res chain seq x y z
N MET A 1 -10.15 23.53 27.20
CA MET A 1 -9.35 22.96 26.10
C MET A 1 -9.91 21.57 25.81
N THR A 2 -10.95 21.51 24.98
CA THR A 2 -11.56 20.24 24.58
C THR A 2 -10.66 19.66 23.51
N ASP A 3 -9.93 18.61 23.86
CA ASP A 3 -9.14 17.81 22.94
C ASP A 3 -10.11 17.18 21.94
N ILE A 4 -10.25 17.79 20.76
CA ILE A 4 -10.97 17.17 19.65
C ILE A 4 -10.00 16.13 19.11
N ALA A 5 -10.00 14.94 19.74
CA ALA A 5 -9.36 13.78 19.19
C ALA A 5 -9.85 13.64 17.74
N ALA A 6 -8.98 13.91 16.77
CA ALA A 6 -9.31 13.80 15.37
C ALA A 6 -9.80 12.36 15.12
N GLU A 7 -11.06 12.22 14.73
CA GLU A 7 -11.70 10.92 14.53
C GLU A 7 -10.88 10.11 13.51
N ILE A 8 -10.49 8.88 13.88
CA ILE A 8 -9.69 8.00 13.03
C ILE A 8 -10.61 7.44 11.93
N PRO A 9 -10.42 7.79 10.65
CA PRO A 9 -11.31 7.34 9.59
C PRO A 9 -11.16 5.84 9.33
N SER A 10 -12.26 5.20 8.92
CA SER A 10 -12.20 3.84 8.39
C SER A 10 -11.60 3.82 6.98
N PHE A 11 -10.82 2.80 6.68
CA PHE A 11 -10.26 2.56 5.36
C PHE A 11 -10.98 1.38 4.68
N PRO A 12 -11.30 1.47 3.37
CA PRO A 12 -10.97 2.55 2.42
C PRO A 12 -11.83 3.80 2.57
N LEU A 13 -11.25 4.97 2.26
CA LEU A 13 -11.98 6.24 2.23
C LEU A 13 -13.03 6.25 1.10
N ALA A 14 -14.17 6.91 1.35
CA ALA A 14 -15.29 6.97 0.42
C ALA A 14 -14.98 7.76 -0.87
N ARG A 15 -15.43 7.24 -2.02
CA ARG A 15 -15.34 7.90 -3.33
C ARG A 15 -16.61 8.71 -3.63
N ASP A 16 -16.47 9.77 -4.42
CA ASP A 16 -17.63 10.48 -5.00
C ASP A 16 -18.14 9.69 -6.23
N PRO A 17 -19.39 9.18 -6.22
CA PRO A 17 -19.93 8.40 -7.33
C PRO A 17 -20.07 9.20 -8.63
N ARG A 18 -20.10 10.54 -8.57
CA ARG A 18 -20.20 11.42 -9.75
C ARG A 18 -18.86 11.59 -10.47
N CYS A 19 -17.75 11.29 -9.80
CA CYS A 19 -16.39 11.50 -10.29
C CYS A 19 -15.58 10.19 -10.19
N PRO A 20 -15.89 9.15 -10.99
CA PRO A 20 -15.36 7.80 -10.81
C PRO A 20 -13.83 7.70 -10.98
N PHE A 21 -13.22 8.65 -11.70
CA PHE A 21 -11.78 8.72 -11.90
C PHE A 21 -11.02 9.52 -10.83
N GLN A 22 -11.74 10.20 -9.93
CA GLN A 22 -11.11 10.95 -8.84
C GLN A 22 -10.87 10.05 -7.63
N PRO A 23 -9.73 10.21 -6.92
CA PRO A 23 -9.56 9.58 -5.63
C PRO A 23 -10.59 10.11 -4.62
N PRO A 24 -10.83 9.40 -3.50
CA PRO A 24 -11.59 9.90 -2.37
C PRO A 24 -11.24 11.37 -2.03
N PRO A 25 -12.22 12.30 -1.99
CA PRO A 25 -11.97 13.71 -1.73
C PRO A 25 -11.21 13.98 -0.41
N ALA A 26 -11.44 13.13 0.59
CA ALA A 26 -10.76 13.19 1.88
C ALA A 26 -9.23 13.12 1.78
N TYR A 27 -8.67 12.46 0.75
CA TYR A 27 -7.23 12.43 0.56
C TYR A 27 -6.62 13.81 0.28
N THR A 28 -7.36 14.73 -0.34
CA THR A 28 -6.87 16.10 -0.60
C THR A 28 -6.65 16.84 0.71
N ARG A 29 -7.62 16.77 1.62
CA ARG A 29 -7.51 17.36 2.95
C ARG A 29 -6.39 16.70 3.76
N LEU A 30 -6.36 15.37 3.82
CA LEU A 30 -5.31 14.64 4.55
C LEU A 30 -3.91 14.99 4.04
N ARG A 31 -3.70 15.08 2.71
CA ARG A 31 -2.40 15.49 2.16
C ARG A 31 -1.95 16.88 2.58
N ALA A 32 -2.89 17.81 2.73
CA ALA A 32 -2.60 19.20 3.07
C ALA A 32 -2.37 19.40 4.57
N GLU A 33 -3.19 18.74 5.39
CA GLU A 33 -3.27 19.01 6.84
C GLU A 33 -2.59 17.93 7.69
N GLN A 34 -2.72 16.65 7.31
CA GLN A 34 -2.30 15.50 8.10
C GLN A 34 -1.73 14.38 7.19
N PRO A 35 -0.57 14.61 6.55
CA PRO A 35 -0.05 13.73 5.49
C PRO A 35 0.35 12.33 5.99
N VAL A 36 0.60 12.21 7.30
CA VAL A 36 0.79 10.97 8.05
C VAL A 36 -0.29 10.95 9.13
N SER A 37 -1.25 10.04 9.01
CA SER A 37 -2.38 9.93 9.94
C SER A 37 -2.67 8.47 10.29
N ARG A 38 -3.63 8.24 11.20
CA ARG A 38 -4.14 6.90 11.49
C ARG A 38 -5.39 6.60 10.67
N ALA A 39 -5.63 5.32 10.41
CA ALA A 39 -6.89 4.82 9.86
C ALA A 39 -7.22 3.44 10.45
N THR A 40 -8.49 3.04 10.43
CA THR A 40 -8.96 1.75 10.93
C THR A 40 -9.35 0.83 9.78
N LEU A 41 -8.83 -0.41 9.78
CA LEU A 41 -9.18 -1.44 8.80
C LEU A 41 -10.46 -2.20 9.21
N TRP A 42 -10.99 -3.01 8.29
CA TRP A 42 -12.19 -3.83 8.47
C TRP A 42 -12.17 -4.75 9.70
N ASN A 43 -10.99 -5.14 10.18
CA ASN A 43 -10.78 -6.02 11.34
C ASN A 43 -10.53 -5.23 12.64
N GLY A 44 -10.74 -3.91 12.64
CA GLY A 44 -10.47 -3.03 13.79
C GLY A 44 -9.00 -2.66 13.98
N GLN A 45 -8.09 -3.19 13.16
CA GLN A 45 -6.67 -2.83 13.23
C GLN A 45 -6.46 -1.36 12.87
N THR A 46 -5.73 -0.63 13.73
CA THR A 46 -5.29 0.73 13.45
C THR A 46 -3.96 0.74 12.72
N VAL A 47 -3.91 1.38 11.55
CA VAL A 47 -2.74 1.47 10.67
C VAL A 47 -2.32 2.91 10.43
N TRP A 48 -1.11 3.10 9.92
CA TRP A 48 -0.68 4.40 9.41
C TRP A 48 -1.17 4.59 7.98
N LEU A 49 -1.69 5.78 7.69
CA LEU A 49 -2.12 6.21 6.36
C LEU A 49 -1.18 7.32 5.88
N ILE A 50 -0.48 7.07 4.77
CA ILE A 50 0.53 7.97 4.22
C ILE A 50 0.04 8.52 2.88
N THR A 51 -0.24 9.81 2.83
CA THR A 51 -0.96 10.41 1.69
C THR A 51 -0.06 11.27 0.81
N ARG A 52 1.09 11.74 1.31
CA ARG A 52 2.03 12.56 0.54
C ARG A 52 3.01 11.69 -0.24
N HIS A 53 3.15 11.98 -1.53
CA HIS A 53 4.02 11.24 -2.45
C HIS A 53 5.48 11.13 -1.98
N ALA A 54 6.05 12.23 -1.45
CA ALA A 54 7.42 12.22 -0.95
C ALA A 54 7.63 11.24 0.21
N ASP A 55 6.65 11.10 1.10
CA ASP A 55 6.73 10.20 2.26
C ASP A 55 6.48 8.75 1.86
N GLN A 56 5.55 8.52 0.93
CA GLN A 56 5.36 7.20 0.30
C GLN A 56 6.66 6.69 -0.33
N ARG A 57 7.35 7.55 -1.10
CA ARG A 57 8.64 7.19 -1.71
C ARG A 57 9.70 6.81 -0.69
N LYS A 58 9.80 7.55 0.42
CA LYS A 58 10.74 7.23 1.50
C LYS A 58 10.44 5.87 2.11
N ILE A 59 9.16 5.58 2.38
CA ILE A 59 8.74 4.31 3.00
C ILE A 59 8.97 3.13 2.04
N LEU A 60 8.62 3.28 0.77
CA LEU A 60 8.67 2.20 -0.22
C LEU A 60 10.10 1.77 -0.61
N ILE A 61 11.12 2.55 -0.27
CA ILE A 61 12.54 2.19 -0.52
C ILE A 61 13.31 1.87 0.76
N ASP A 62 12.71 2.09 1.93
CA ASP A 62 13.37 1.92 3.21
C ASP A 62 13.26 0.45 3.67
N PRO A 63 14.38 -0.28 3.84
CA PRO A 63 14.37 -1.71 4.13
C PRO A 63 13.80 -2.06 5.51
N ARG A 64 13.49 -1.06 6.35
CA ARG A 64 12.80 -1.28 7.63
C ARG A 64 11.31 -1.62 7.44
N PHE A 65 10.71 -1.27 6.29
CA PHE A 65 9.32 -1.58 5.98
C PHE A 65 9.23 -2.87 5.18
N SER A 66 8.48 -3.82 5.71
CA SER A 66 8.36 -5.17 5.16
C SER A 66 7.21 -5.31 4.19
N ALA A 67 7.40 -6.13 3.16
CA ALA A 67 6.31 -6.66 2.35
C ALA A 67 5.88 -8.08 2.78
N ASP A 68 6.52 -8.67 3.79
CA ASP A 68 6.23 -10.01 4.29
C ASP A 68 4.86 -10.08 4.97
N THR A 69 3.92 -10.69 4.25
CA THR A 69 2.53 -10.86 4.68
C THR A 69 2.34 -11.78 5.88
N THR A 70 3.37 -12.54 6.27
CA THR A 70 3.32 -13.43 7.44
C THR A 70 3.61 -12.71 8.75
N ARG A 71 4.11 -11.46 8.68
CA ARG A 71 4.40 -10.67 9.87
C ARG A 71 3.12 -10.33 10.66
N PRO A 72 3.15 -10.43 12.00
CA PRO A 72 2.02 -10.02 12.83
C PRO A 72 1.63 -8.56 12.55
N GLY A 73 0.33 -8.33 12.36
CA GLY A 73 -0.19 -6.99 12.09
C GLY A 73 0.01 -6.51 10.63
N TYR A 74 0.28 -7.39 9.67
CA TYR A 74 0.26 -7.00 8.26
C TYR A 74 -1.09 -6.38 7.86
N PRO A 75 -1.12 -5.19 7.23
CA PRO A 75 -2.33 -4.38 7.08
C PRO A 75 -3.21 -4.81 5.90
N TRP A 76 -3.90 -5.94 6.01
CA TRP A 76 -4.82 -6.41 4.98
C TRP A 76 -6.02 -5.48 4.80
N VAL A 77 -6.19 -4.90 3.61
CA VAL A 77 -7.25 -3.91 3.35
C VAL A 77 -8.65 -4.52 3.17
N SER A 78 -8.76 -5.85 3.03
CA SER A 78 -10.05 -6.54 2.99
C SER A 78 -9.97 -7.99 3.53
N PRO A 79 -11.11 -8.57 3.95
CA PRO A 79 -11.18 -9.99 4.35
C PRO A 79 -10.74 -10.94 3.22
N ALA A 80 -11.11 -10.62 1.98
CA ALA A 80 -10.78 -11.43 0.82
C ALA A 80 -9.27 -11.49 0.56
N GLN A 81 -8.56 -10.36 0.72
CA GLN A 81 -7.09 -10.35 0.58
C GLN A 81 -6.43 -11.19 1.67
N ALA A 82 -6.87 -11.03 2.93
CA ALA A 82 -6.34 -11.81 4.05
C ALA A 82 -6.52 -13.33 3.82
N ALA A 83 -7.66 -13.75 3.26
CA ALA A 83 -7.95 -15.16 2.99
C ALA A 83 -7.16 -15.77 1.82
N THR A 84 -6.78 -14.97 0.82
CA THR A 84 -6.22 -15.44 -0.47
C THR A 84 -4.73 -15.16 -0.61
N LEU A 85 -4.32 -13.92 -0.42
CA LEU A 85 -2.94 -13.48 -0.58
C LEU A 85 -2.07 -13.92 0.59
N GLY A 86 -2.61 -13.99 1.80
CA GLY A 86 -1.89 -14.52 2.98
C GLY A 86 -1.48 -16.00 2.85
N LYS A 87 -2.03 -16.73 1.86
CA LYS A 87 -1.73 -18.14 1.61
C LYS A 87 -0.84 -18.35 0.38
N THR A 88 -0.62 -17.32 -0.43
CA THR A 88 0.12 -17.42 -1.70
C THR A 88 1.54 -16.87 -1.51
N ARG A 89 2.57 -17.71 -1.66
CA ARG A 89 3.98 -17.27 -1.62
C ARG A 89 4.45 -16.73 -2.98
N SER A 90 4.01 -15.53 -3.32
CA SER A 90 4.59 -14.75 -4.42
C SER A 90 5.80 -13.96 -3.92
N PHE A 91 6.86 -13.83 -4.74
CA PHE A 91 8.08 -13.11 -4.35
C PHE A 91 7.86 -11.61 -4.09
N VAL A 92 6.71 -11.06 -4.52
CA VAL A 92 6.32 -9.66 -4.24
C VAL A 92 5.97 -9.42 -2.76
N PHE A 93 5.75 -10.49 -1.99
CA PHE A 93 5.47 -10.46 -0.55
C PHE A 93 6.64 -11.03 0.27
N MET A 94 7.87 -10.89 -0.24
CA MET A 94 9.09 -11.29 0.45
C MET A 94 9.95 -10.05 0.70
N ASP A 95 10.70 -10.07 1.79
CA ASP A 95 11.79 -9.11 1.99
C ASP A 95 13.08 -9.62 1.32
N ASP A 96 14.08 -8.75 1.22
CA ASP A 96 15.41 -9.17 0.82
C ASP A 96 16.06 -10.06 1.92
N PRO A 97 16.92 -11.02 1.53
CA PRO A 97 17.48 -11.25 0.19
C PRO A 97 16.62 -12.11 -0.74
N GLU A 98 15.52 -12.70 -0.26
CA GLU A 98 14.74 -13.66 -1.05
C GLU A 98 14.02 -12.99 -2.22
N HIS A 99 13.43 -11.82 -1.99
CA HIS A 99 12.83 -11.02 -3.06
C HIS A 99 13.82 -10.73 -4.19
N ASN A 100 15.02 -10.21 -3.88
CA ASN A 100 16.04 -9.95 -4.89
C ASN A 100 16.51 -11.23 -5.62
N ARG A 101 16.60 -12.37 -4.93
CA ARG A 101 16.94 -13.66 -5.57
C ARG A 101 15.96 -14.05 -6.67
N TYR A 102 14.66 -13.83 -6.48
CA TYR A 102 13.66 -14.10 -7.52
C TYR A 102 13.58 -12.98 -8.56
N ARG A 103 13.60 -11.72 -8.12
CA ARG A 103 13.53 -10.54 -8.98
C ARG A 103 14.65 -10.51 -10.01
N SER A 104 15.88 -10.82 -9.60
CA SER A 104 17.06 -10.81 -10.48
C SER A 104 16.96 -11.80 -11.63
N LYS A 105 16.25 -12.93 -11.45
CA LYS A 105 16.02 -13.92 -12.51
C LYS A 105 15.03 -13.44 -13.56
N LEU A 106 14.04 -12.63 -13.18
CA LEU A 106 12.95 -12.20 -14.07
C LEU A 106 13.18 -10.82 -14.70
N THR A 107 13.95 -9.94 -14.05
CA THR A 107 14.08 -8.53 -14.46
C THR A 107 14.52 -8.36 -15.92
N ARG A 108 15.36 -9.27 -16.45
CA ARG A 108 15.87 -9.21 -17.82
C ARG A 108 14.77 -9.36 -18.87
N GLU A 109 13.71 -10.09 -18.56
CA GLU A 109 12.59 -10.33 -19.47
C GLU A 109 11.66 -9.12 -19.60
N PHE A 110 11.71 -8.18 -18.65
CA PHE A 110 10.88 -6.98 -18.62
C PHE A 110 11.65 -5.69 -18.94
N THR A 111 12.81 -5.82 -19.59
CA THR A 111 13.56 -4.65 -20.09
C THR A 111 12.83 -3.97 -21.25
N VAL A 112 13.02 -2.65 -21.42
CA VAL A 112 12.41 -1.88 -22.53
C VAL A 112 12.64 -2.58 -23.87
N ARG A 113 13.88 -3.00 -24.15
CA ARG A 113 14.22 -3.74 -25.37
C ARG A 113 13.43 -5.04 -25.55
N ARG A 114 13.22 -5.83 -24.49
CA ARG A 114 12.46 -7.10 -24.57
C ARG A 114 10.99 -6.84 -24.83
N ILE A 115 10.41 -5.86 -24.13
CA ILE A 115 9.00 -5.49 -24.31
C ILE A 115 8.78 -4.89 -25.70
N ASP A 116 9.70 -4.08 -26.22
CA ASP A 116 9.61 -3.50 -27.56
C ASP A 116 9.66 -4.57 -28.65
N ALA A 117 10.43 -5.64 -28.46
CA ALA A 117 10.48 -6.77 -29.38
C ALA A 117 9.18 -7.62 -29.41
N LEU A 118 8.27 -7.42 -28.44
CA LEU A 118 6.95 -8.06 -28.42
C LEU A 118 5.88 -7.20 -29.10
N ARG A 119 6.19 -5.98 -29.55
CA ARG A 119 5.25 -5.16 -30.29
C ARG A 119 5.06 -5.76 -31.69
N PRO A 120 3.80 -5.92 -32.17
CA PRO A 120 3.50 -6.34 -33.53
C PRO A 120 4.11 -5.42 -34.59
#